data_AF-A0A497PNB8-F1
#
_entry.id   AF-A0A497PNB8-F1
#
_cell.length_a   1.000
_cell.length_b   1.000
_cell.length_c   1.000
_cell.angle_alpha   90.00
_cell.angle_beta   90.00
_cell.angle_gamma   90.00
#
_symmetry.space_group_name_H-M   'P 1'
#
loop_
_entity.id
_entity.type
_entity.pdbx_description
1 polymer ?
#
loop_
_entity_poly.entity_id
_entity_poly.type
_entity_poly.pdbx_seq_one_letter_code
_entity_poly.pdbx_strand_id
1 'polypeptide(L)'
;MQARHLTKVSPSLVVLGAFSTGSHLFSHLACMRDGKADFNIASLRQVLDDYETDRLSSVIVGREEGFMDHLREPLQELKKEYGEKVQVSSVMGAINTFCDTVQTLVE
;
A
#
# COMPACT_ATOMS: atom_id res chain seq x y z
N MET A 1 -2.11 25.96 -28.91
CA MET A 1 -2.67 24.68 -28.42
C MET A 1 -1.50 23.91 -27.81
N GLN A 2 -1.30 24.04 -26.50
CA GLN A 2 -0.17 23.44 -25.78
C GLN A 2 -0.51 21.97 -25.51
N ALA A 3 0.35 21.06 -25.95
CA ALA A 3 0.23 19.65 -25.57
C ALA A 3 0.36 19.53 -24.05
N ARG A 4 -0.76 19.39 -23.34
CA ARG A 4 -0.74 18.87 -21.97
C ARG A 4 -0.14 17.47 -22.08
N HIS A 5 1.08 17.29 -21.59
CA HIS A 5 1.61 15.96 -21.30
C HIS A 5 0.65 15.31 -20.28
N LEU A 6 -0.37 14.61 -20.79
CA LEU A 6 -1.25 13.71 -20.07
C LEU A 6 -0.50 12.41 -19.76
N THR A 7 0.77 12.51 -19.37
CA THR A 7 1.47 11.38 -18.76
C THR A 7 0.71 11.07 -17.49
N LYS A 8 0.08 9.89 -17.46
CA LYS A 8 -0.56 9.32 -16.28
C LYS A 8 0.48 9.33 -15.15
N VAL A 9 0.38 10.32 -14.26
CA VAL A 9 1.29 10.51 -13.10
C VAL A 9 0.85 9.70 -11.89
N SER A 10 -0.26 8.96 -11.99
CA SER A 10 -0.71 8.09 -10.91
C SER A 10 0.30 6.95 -10.73
N PRO A 11 0.76 6.70 -9.50
CA PRO A 11 1.65 5.56 -9.22
C PRO A 11 0.97 4.25 -9.60
N SER A 12 1.76 3.23 -9.94
CA SER A 12 1.23 1.90 -10.27
C SER A 12 1.09 0.98 -9.03
N LEU A 13 1.65 1.40 -7.90
CA LEU A 13 1.57 0.74 -6.60
C LEU A 13 1.62 1.78 -5.49
N VAL A 14 0.77 1.65 -4.47
CA VAL A 14 0.76 2.48 -3.25
C VAL A 14 0.51 1.60 -2.02
N VAL A 15 1.10 1.97 -0.90
CA VAL A 15 0.82 1.39 0.42
C VAL A 15 0.52 2.55 1.37
N LEU A 16 -0.66 2.53 1.98
CA LEU A 16 -1.20 3.61 2.79
C LEU A 16 -1.68 3.05 4.13
N GLY A 17 -1.51 3.81 5.20
CA GLY A 17 -2.00 3.44 6.54
C GLY A 17 -1.71 4.56 7.52
N ALA A 18 -2.59 4.72 8.51
CA ALA A 18 -2.42 5.67 9.60
C ALA A 18 -1.90 4.97 10.85
N PHE A 19 -0.87 5.55 11.47
CA PHE A 19 -0.24 5.04 12.69
C PHE A 19 0.07 6.21 13.64
N SER A 20 0.08 5.95 14.94
CA SER A 20 0.39 6.93 15.99
C SER A 20 1.89 7.14 16.22
N THR A 21 2.74 6.78 15.26
CA THR A 21 4.22 6.82 15.38
C THR A 21 4.86 7.71 14.33
N GLY A 22 5.99 8.34 14.68
CA GLY A 22 6.81 9.15 13.77
C GLY A 22 7.78 8.35 12.91
N SER A 23 7.81 7.02 13.03
CA SER A 23 8.73 6.15 12.31
C SER A 23 8.37 6.00 10.83
N HIS A 24 9.37 5.87 9.96
CA HIS A 24 9.18 5.57 8.53
C HIS A 24 8.88 4.09 8.30
N LEU A 25 7.66 3.67 8.63
CA LEU A 25 7.23 2.26 8.65
C LEU A 25 7.41 1.55 7.30
N PHE A 26 7.18 2.25 6.20
CA PHE A 26 7.19 1.65 4.86
C PHE A 26 8.51 1.86 4.08
N SER A 27 9.57 2.31 4.75
CA SER A 27 10.87 2.63 4.14
C SER A 27 11.56 1.44 3.44
N HIS A 28 11.30 0.22 3.90
CA HIS A 28 11.96 -1.00 3.42
C HIS A 28 11.04 -1.95 2.63
N LEU A 29 9.91 -1.44 2.12
CA LEU A 29 9.00 -2.26 1.30
C LEU A 29 9.53 -2.52 -0.12
N ALA A 30 10.43 -1.69 -0.62
CA ALA A 30 11.10 -1.92 -1.90
C ALA A 30 12.37 -2.75 -1.69
N CYS A 31 12.57 -3.76 -2.52
CA CYS A 31 13.77 -4.59 -2.52
C CYS A 31 14.30 -4.81 -3.94
N MET A 32 15.49 -5.40 -4.06
CA MET A 32 16.06 -5.83 -5.34
C MET A 32 16.00 -7.35 -5.42
N ARG A 33 15.37 -7.89 -6.47
CA ARG A 33 15.35 -9.33 -6.78
C ARG A 33 15.83 -9.51 -8.21
N ASP A 34 16.87 -10.33 -8.39
CA ASP A 34 17.46 -10.62 -9.70
C ASP A 34 17.82 -9.35 -10.52
N GLY A 35 18.33 -8.33 -9.83
CA GLY A 35 18.71 -7.05 -10.43
C GLY A 35 17.54 -6.13 -10.82
N LYS A 36 16.29 -6.48 -10.46
CA LYS A 36 15.09 -5.67 -10.70
C LYS A 36 14.49 -5.21 -9.37
N ALA A 37 13.91 -4.01 -9.36
CA ALA A 37 13.13 -3.54 -8.23
C ALA A 37 11.89 -4.44 -8.04
N ASP A 38 11.66 -4.85 -6.81
CA ASP A 38 10.56 -5.72 -6.41
C ASP A 38 9.91 -5.22 -5.10
N PHE A 39 8.73 -5.74 -4.78
CA PHE A 39 8.01 -5.41 -3.55
C PHE A 39 8.17 -6.54 -2.53
N ASN A 40 8.58 -6.19 -1.32
CA ASN A 40 8.82 -7.14 -0.25
C ASN A 40 7.58 -7.35 0.63
N ILE A 41 6.79 -8.37 0.28
CA ILE A 41 5.61 -8.78 1.07
C ILE A 41 5.99 -9.18 2.50
N ALA A 42 7.17 -9.78 2.72
CA ALA A 42 7.60 -10.15 4.06
C ALA A 42 7.89 -8.94 4.94
N SER A 43 8.49 -7.88 4.38
CA SER A 43 8.66 -6.61 5.10
C SER A 43 7.32 -5.96 5.42
N LEU A 44 6.31 -6.08 4.54
CA LEU A 44 4.97 -5.58 4.85
C LEU A 44 4.32 -6.35 6.00
N ARG A 45 4.44 -7.69 6.04
CA ARG A 45 4.00 -8.51 7.18
C ARG A 45 4.65 -8.05 8.48
N GLN A 46 5.96 -7.90 8.47
CA GLN A 46 6.70 -7.44 9.64
C GLN A 46 6.18 -6.09 10.15
N VAL A 47 5.91 -5.13 9.26
CA VAL A 47 5.35 -3.83 9.66
C VAL A 47 3.94 -3.98 10.27
N LEU A 48 3.12 -4.88 9.73
CA LEU A 48 1.77 -5.13 10.24
C LEU A 48 1.77 -5.75 11.64
N ASP A 49 2.77 -6.58 11.94
CA ASP A 49 2.95 -7.26 13.22
C ASP A 49 3.62 -6.34 14.25
N ASP A 50 4.76 -5.73 13.90
CA ASP A 50 5.57 -4.91 14.80
C ASP A 50 4.83 -3.65 15.27
N TYR A 51 3.95 -3.09 14.43
CA TYR A 51 3.24 -1.84 14.70
C TYR A 51 1.73 -2.05 14.88
N GLU A 52 1.29 -3.25 15.24
CA GLU A 52 -0.12 -3.53 15.47
C GLU A 52 -0.75 -2.61 16.52
N THR A 53 -0.03 -2.33 17.61
CA THR A 53 -0.51 -1.50 18.72
C THR A 53 -0.59 -0.02 18.37
N ASP A 54 0.24 0.44 17.44
CA ASP A 54 0.32 1.83 17.00
C ASP A 54 -0.56 2.10 15.76
N ARG A 55 -1.23 1.08 15.24
CA ARG A 55 -2.01 1.19 14.00
C ARG A 55 -3.38 1.81 14.25
N LEU A 56 -3.67 2.91 13.56
CA LEU A 56 -4.92 3.68 13.64
C LEU A 56 -5.92 3.32 12.54
N SER A 57 -5.47 2.69 11.45
CA SER A 57 -6.31 2.26 10.34
C SER A 57 -5.89 0.92 9.77
N SER A 58 -6.75 0.28 8.96
CA SER A 58 -6.27 -0.77 8.06
C SER A 58 -5.15 -0.27 7.15
N VAL A 59 -4.21 -1.14 6.80
CA VAL A 59 -3.21 -0.86 5.77
C VAL A 59 -3.80 -1.20 4.41
N ILE A 60 -3.73 -0.27 3.48
CA ILE A 60 -4.35 -0.36 2.16
C ILE A 60 -3.24 -0.45 1.12
N VAL A 61 -3.23 -1.54 0.34
CA VAL A 61 -2.33 -1.74 -0.78
C VAL A 61 -3.11 -1.54 -2.08
N GLY A 62 -2.79 -0.47 -2.80
CA GLY A 62 -3.35 -0.18 -4.11
C GLY A 62 -2.40 -0.60 -5.21
N ARG A 63 -2.84 -1.44 -6.16
CA ARG A 63 -2.03 -1.87 -7.31
C ARG A 63 -2.79 -1.69 -8.62
N GLU A 64 -2.11 -1.28 -9.68
CA GLU A 64 -2.67 -1.33 -11.03
C GLU A 64 -2.48 -2.70 -11.67
N GLU A 65 -3.50 -3.15 -12.39
CA GLU A 65 -3.41 -4.36 -13.18
C GLU A 65 -2.37 -4.21 -14.31
N GLY A 66 -1.54 -5.22 -14.53
CA GLY A 66 -0.41 -5.16 -15.46
C GLY A 66 0.89 -4.61 -14.87
N PHE A 67 0.92 -4.23 -13.58
CA PHE A 67 2.12 -3.81 -12.87
C PHE A 67 2.48 -4.78 -11.74
N MET A 68 3.60 -5.49 -11.85
CA MET A 68 4.05 -6.48 -10.85
C MET A 68 2.96 -7.54 -10.56
N ASP A 69 2.43 -8.17 -11.61
CA ASP A 69 1.30 -9.12 -11.51
C ASP A 69 1.58 -10.33 -10.61
N HIS A 70 2.86 -10.68 -10.42
CA HIS A 70 3.28 -11.71 -9.47
C HIS A 70 2.92 -11.38 -8.02
N LEU A 71 2.66 -10.10 -7.68
CA LEU A 71 2.21 -9.70 -6.36
C LEU A 71 0.72 -9.95 -6.11
N ARG A 72 -0.07 -10.25 -7.15
CA ARG A 72 -1.52 -10.42 -7.00
C ARG A 72 -1.87 -11.49 -5.96
N GLU A 73 -1.33 -12.70 -6.11
CA GLU A 73 -1.62 -13.81 -5.20
C GLU A 73 -1.09 -13.55 -3.78
N PRO A 74 0.18 -13.14 -3.58
CA PRO A 74 0.69 -12.79 -2.25
C PRO A 74 -0.11 -11.70 -1.53
N LEU A 75 -0.60 -10.68 -2.24
CA LEU A 75 -1.42 -9.63 -1.64
C LEU A 75 -2.82 -10.15 -1.24
N GLN A 76 -3.40 -11.05 -2.04
CA GLN A 76 -4.67 -11.69 -1.66
C GLN A 76 -4.50 -12.64 -0.46
N GLU A 77 -3.38 -13.35 -0.38
CA GLU A 77 -3.03 -14.15 0.79
C GLU A 77 -2.86 -13.28 2.03
N LEU A 78 -2.12 -12.17 1.91
CA LEU A 78 -1.95 -11.20 2.99
C LEU A 78 -3.29 -10.66 3.49
N LYS A 79 -4.20 -10.32 2.57
CA LYS A 79 -5.57 -9.91 2.91
C LYS A 79 -6.32 -11.00 3.69
N LYS A 80 -6.21 -12.27 3.29
CA LYS A 80 -6.85 -13.39 4.01
C LYS A 80 -6.25 -13.59 5.40
N GLU A 81 -4.94 -13.43 5.52
CA GLU A 81 -4.17 -13.60 6.76
C GLU A 81 -4.53 -12.54 7.79
N TYR A 82 -4.63 -11.27 7.38
CA TYR A 82 -4.85 -10.13 8.28
C TYR A 82 -6.31 -9.63 8.33
N GLY A 83 -7.20 -10.18 7.50
CA GLY A 83 -8.62 -9.84 7.46
C GLY A 83 -8.85 -8.35 7.21
N GLU A 84 -9.65 -7.71 8.05
CA GLU A 84 -9.99 -6.28 7.92
C GLU A 84 -8.81 -5.33 8.16
N LYS A 85 -7.69 -5.82 8.73
CA LYS A 85 -6.49 -5.02 8.97
C LYS A 85 -5.74 -4.71 7.66
N VAL A 86 -6.00 -5.45 6.58
CA VAL A 86 -5.37 -5.26 5.26
C VAL A 86 -6.43 -5.17 4.17
N GLN A 87 -6.33 -4.14 3.36
CA GLN A 87 -7.18 -3.96 2.17
C GLN A 87 -6.33 -3.99 0.92
N VAL A 88 -6.85 -4.60 -0.14
CA VAL A 88 -6.20 -4.64 -1.47
C VAL A 88 -7.21 -4.18 -2.50
N SER A 89 -6.84 -3.17 -3.28
CA SER A 89 -7.71 -2.55 -4.29
C SER A 89 -6.90 -1.96 -5.45
N SER A 90 -7.57 -1.25 -6.37
CA SER A 90 -6.88 -0.42 -7.35
C SER A 90 -6.19 0.76 -6.67
N VAL A 91 -5.18 1.36 -7.30
CA VAL A 91 -4.50 2.54 -6.75
C VAL A 91 -5.49 3.67 -6.40
N MET A 92 -6.42 3.97 -7.30
CA MET A 92 -7.45 4.99 -7.04
C MET A 92 -8.40 4.59 -5.91
N GLY A 93 -8.79 3.31 -5.84
CA GLY A 93 -9.59 2.79 -4.73
C GLY A 93 -8.86 2.98 -3.40
N ALA A 94 -7.57 2.62 -3.35
CA ALA A 94 -6.75 2.76 -2.16
C ALA A 94 -6.61 4.21 -1.70
N ILE A 95 -6.38 5.14 -2.62
CA ILE A 95 -6.28 6.57 -2.32
C ILE A 95 -7.61 7.08 -1.76
N ASN A 96 -8.74 6.79 -2.40
CA ASN A 96 -10.04 7.26 -1.93
C ASN A 96 -10.37 6.70 -0.54
N THR A 97 -10.21 5.39 -0.33
CA THR A 97 -10.43 4.77 0.98
C THR A 97 -9.53 5.37 2.06
N PHE A 98 -8.28 5.70 1.73
CA PHE A 98 -7.38 6.35 2.67
C PHE A 98 -7.82 7.78 2.99
N CYS A 99 -8.26 8.57 2.00
CA CYS A 99 -8.81 9.91 2.22
C CYS A 99 -10.01 9.87 3.19
N ASP A 100 -10.95 8.95 2.96
CA ASP A 100 -12.14 8.78 3.83
C ASP A 100 -11.72 8.39 5.26
N THR A 101 -10.69 7.54 5.37
CA THR A 101 -10.14 7.12 6.66
C THR A 101 -9.50 8.29 7.41
N VAL A 102 -8.67 9.09 6.72
CA VAL A 102 -8.02 10.27 7.31
C VAL A 102 -9.07 11.29 7.75
N GLN A 103 -10.11 11.51 6.96
CA GLN A 103 -11.20 12.41 7.35
C GLN A 103 -11.85 11.97 8.66
N THR A 104 -12.09 10.67 8.82
CA THR A 104 -12.66 10.09 10.05
C THR A 104 -11.73 10.20 11.27
N LEU A 105 -10.41 10.22 11.06
CA LEU A 105 -9.41 10.28 12.15
C LEU A 105 -9.10 11.70 12.63
N VAL A 106 -9.39 12.72 11.81
CA VAL A 106 -9.10 14.14 12.10
C VAL A 106 -10.33 14.87 12.66
N GLU A 107 -11.53 14.30 12.49
CA GLU A 107 -12.77 14.73 13.13
C GLU A 107 -12.84 14.32 14.62
#